data_AF-A0A6B3HX94-F1
#
_entry.id   AF-A0A6B3HX94-F1
#
_cell.length_a   1.000
_cell.length_b   1.000
_cell.length_c   1.000
_cell.angle_alpha   90.00
_cell.angle_beta   90.00
_cell.angle_gamma   90.00
#
_symmetry.space_group_name_H-M   'P 1'
#
loop_
_entity.id
_entity.type
_entity.pdbx_description
1 polymer ?
#
loop_
_entity_poly.entity_id
_entity_poly.type
_entity_poly.pdbx_seq_one_letter_code
_entity_poly.pdbx_strand_id
1 'polypeptide(L)' 'MHELSIALAVVDQVDTALRERGAERVPVRSLTLRVGELSGVVPEALDFSFGVAAEGTALAD' A
#
# COMPACT_ATOMS: atom_id res chain seq x y z
N MET A 1 -12.83 7.48 7.22
CA MET A 1 -12.28 8.39 6.18
C MET A 1 -10.84 8.78 6.51
N HIS A 2 -10.02 7.80 6.86
CA HIS A 2 -8.56 7.87 7.07
C HIS A 2 -7.86 6.72 6.29
N GLU A 3 -8.59 6.07 5.39
CA GLU A 3 -8.14 4.92 4.60
C GLU A 3 -7.10 5.33 3.55
N LEU A 4 -7.23 6.52 2.96
CA LEU A 4 -6.21 7.08 2.06
C LEU A 4 -4.87 7.31 2.76
N SER A 5 -4.88 7.85 3.99
CA SER A 5 -3.63 8.00 4.75
C SER A 5 -2.99 6.65 5.09
N ILE A 6 -3.79 5.62 5.37
CA ILE A 6 -3.26 4.26 5.59
C ILE A 6 -2.63 3.74 4.29
N ALA A 7 -3.34 3.87 3.16
CA ALA A 7 -2.83 3.43 1.86
C ALA A 7 -1.51 4.11 1.48
N LEU A 8 -1.39 5.43 1.65
CA LEU A 8 -0.15 6.17 1.41
C LEU A 8 0.99 5.69 2.33
N ALA A 9 0.71 5.45 3.61
CA ALA A 9 1.71 4.92 4.53
C ALA A 9 2.19 3.52 4.13
N VAL A 10 1.29 2.66 3.66
CA VAL A 10 1.64 1.32 3.15
C VAL A 10 2.54 1.42 1.92
N VAL A 11 2.20 2.29 0.95
CA VAL A 11 3.00 2.51 -0.26
C VAL A 11 4.42 2.98 0.10
N ASP A 12 4.54 3.96 1.01
CA ASP A 12 5.84 4.47 1.46
C ASP A 12 6.69 3.40 2.18
N GLN A 13 6.05 2.54 2.98
CA GLN A 13 6.73 1.41 3.62
C GLN A 13 7.29 0.41 2.60
N VAL A 14 6.51 0.10 1.56
CA VAL A 14 6.96 -0.81 0.50
C VAL A 14 8.10 -0.18 -0.31
N ASP A 15 7.98 1.09 -0.71
CA ASP A 15 9.01 1.77 -1.48
C ASP A 15 10.33 1.86 -0.68
N THR A 16 10.25 2.16 0.62
CA THR A 16 11.41 2.11 1.51
C THR A 16 12.03 0.71 1.55
N ALA A 17 11.23 -0.34 1.68
CA ALA A 17 11.74 -1.71 1.67
C ALA A 17 12.38 -2.13 0.34
N LEU A 18 11.89 -1.61 -0.80
CA LEU A 18 12.49 -1.84 -2.12
C LEU A 18 13.84 -1.11 -2.26
N ARG A 19 13.92 0.15 -1.83
CA ARG A 19 15.16 0.94 -1.83
C ARG A 19 16.25 0.28 -1.00
N GLU A 20 15.92 -0.18 0.21
CA GLU A 20 16.87 -0.89 1.08
C GLU A 20 17.43 -2.18 0.44
N ARG A 21 16.70 -2.76 -0.51
CA ARG A 21 17.08 -3.97 -1.25
C ARG A 21 17.70 -3.67 -2.62
N GLY A 22 17.79 -2.40 -3.02
CA GLY A 22 18.20 -1.98 -4.37
C GLY A 22 17.27 -2.50 -5.48
N ALA A 23 15.98 -2.62 -5.17
CA ALA A 23 14.96 -3.24 -6.02
C ALA A 23 13.87 -2.24 -6.47
N GLU A 24 14.17 -0.94 -6.54
CA GLU A 24 13.18 0.12 -6.84
C GLU A 24 12.51 -0.03 -8.22
N ARG A 25 13.15 -0.76 -9.12
CA ARG A 25 12.66 -1.02 -10.48
C ARG A 25 11.93 -2.36 -10.63
N VAL A 26 11.85 -3.14 -9.55
CA VAL A 26 11.20 -4.46 -9.57
C VAL A 26 9.73 -4.28 -9.22
N PRO A 27 8.79 -4.69 -10.11
CA PRO A 27 7.37 -4.59 -9.81
C PRO A 27 6.99 -5.53 -8.67
N VAL A 28 6.13 -5.06 -7.77
CA VAL A 28 5.62 -5.85 -6.65
C VAL A 28 4.47 -6.72 -7.15
N ARG A 29 4.64 -8.05 -7.10
CA ARG A 29 3.61 -8.98 -7.60
C ARG A 29 2.40 -9.15 -6.69
N SER A 30 2.58 -8.99 -5.38
CA SER A 30 1.52 -9.19 -4.41
C SER A 30 1.86 -8.49 -3.10
N LEU A 31 0.87 -7.85 -2.50
CA LEU A 31 0.93 -7.29 -1.17
C LEU A 31 -0.23 -7.87 -0.34
N THR A 32 0.06 -8.41 0.83
CA THR A 32 -0.96 -8.93 1.74
C THR A 32 -0.97 -8.11 3.01
N LEU A 33 -2.10 -7.46 3.28
CA LEU A 33 -2.32 -6.67 4.49
C LEU A 33 -3.22 -7.44 5.46
N ARG A 34 -2.91 -7.33 6.76
CA ARG A 34 -3.78 -7.84 7.83
C ARG A 34 -4.46 -6.66 8.51
N VAL A 35 -5.78 -6.59 8.39
CA VAL A 35 -6.60 -5.58 9.07
C VAL A 35 -7.10 -6.18 10.39
N GLY A 36 -6.84 -5.48 11.49
CA GLY A 36 -7.30 -5.90 12.82
C GLY A 36 -8.79 -5.64 13.00
N GLU A 37 -9.50 -6.56 13.64
CA GLU A 37 -10.95 -6.47 13.86
C GLU A 37 -11.38 -5.18 14.58
N LEU A 38 -10.55 -4.68 15.50
CA LEU A 38 -10.83 -3.48 16.29
C LEU A 38 -10.15 -2.21 15.75
N SER A 39 -9.62 -2.24 14.53
CA SER A 39 -8.91 -1.10 13.94
C SER A 39 -9.84 0.03 13.47
N GLY A 40 -11.14 -0.26 13.28
CA GLY A 40 -12.08 0.68 12.68
C GLY A 40 -11.83 0.99 11.20
N VAL A 41 -10.91 0.25 10.57
CA VAL A 41 -10.61 0.35 9.13
C VAL A 41 -11.72 -0.33 8.35
N VAL A 42 -12.17 0.32 7.27
CA VAL A 42 -13.11 -0.25 6.31
C VAL A 42 -12.32 -0.86 5.14
N PRO A 43 -12.26 -2.20 4.99
CA PRO A 43 -11.41 -2.86 3.99
C PRO A 43 -11.69 -2.42 2.56
N GLU A 44 -12.96 -2.24 2.19
CA GLU A 44 -13.37 -1.85 0.84
C GLU A 44 -12.93 -0.41 0.52
N ALA A 45 -13.00 0.49 1.51
CA ALA A 45 -12.53 1.86 1.35
C ALA A 45 -11.00 1.93 1.33
N LEU A 46 -10.32 1.04 2.06
CA LEU A 46 -8.87 0.89 2.00
C LEU A 46 -8.42 0.37 0.63
N ASP A 47 -9.10 -0.64 0.09
CA ASP A 47 -8.82 -1.21 -1.24
C ASP A 47 -8.96 -0.14 -2.35
N PHE A 48 -10.07 0.60 -2.34
CA PHE A 48 -10.25 1.72 -3.26
C PHE A 48 -9.14 2.78 -3.10
N SER A 49 -8.84 3.17 -1.86
CA SER A 49 -7.82 4.17 -1.58
C SER A 49 -6.42 3.70 -1.98
N PHE A 50 -6.15 2.39 -1.90
CA PHE A 50 -4.89 1.79 -2.30
C PHE A 50 -4.66 1.91 -3.81
N GLY A 51 -5.68 1.67 -4.64
CA GLY A 51 -5.58 1.87 -6.09
C GLY A 51 -5.18 3.30 -6.46
N VAL A 52 -5.73 4.30 -5.76
CA VAL A 52 -5.34 5.72 -5.96
C VAL A 52 -3.93 6.01 -5.45
N ALA A 53 -3.57 5.49 -4.27
CA ALA A 53 -2.26 5.73 -3.66
C ALA A 53 -1.10 5.03 -4.40
N ALA A 54 -1.37 3.90 -5.05
CA ALA A 54 -0.37 3.11 -5.75
C ALA A 54 0.02 3.68 -7.12
N GLU A 55 -0.77 4.60 -7.68
CA GLU A 55 -0.53 5.17 -9.02
C GLU A 55 0.89 5.75 -9.13
N GLY A 56 1.61 5.36 -10.19
CA GLY A 56 2.98 5.83 -10.43
C GLY A 56 4.05 5.18 -9.54
N THR A 57 3.72 4.15 -8.76
CA THR A 57 4.65 3.39 -7.91
C THR A 57 4.87 1.96 -8.42
N ALA A 58 5.80 1.23 -7.80
CA ALA A 58 6.04 -0.20 -8.08
C ALA A 58 4.87 -1.13 -7.68
N LEU A 59 3.82 -0.58 -7.06
CA LEU A 59 2.59 -1.25 -6.65
C LEU A 59 1.40 -1.01 -7.61
N ALA A 60 1.56 -0.15 -8.63
CA ALA A 60 0.53 0.03 -9.65
C ALA A 60 0.40 -1.23 -10.52
N ASP A 61 -0.83 -1.52 -10.98
CA ASP A 61 -1.12 -2.59 -11.95
C ASP A 61 -0.44 -2.35 -13.32
#